data_AF-E6UX11-F1
#
_entry.id   AF-E6UX11-F1
#
_cell.length_a   1.000
_cell.length_b   1.000
_cell.length_c   1.000
_cell.angle_alpha   90.00
_cell.angle_beta   90.00
_cell.angle_gamma   90.00
#
_symmetry.space_group_name_H-M   'P 1'
#
loop_
_entity.id
_entity.type
_entity.pdbx_description
1 polymer ?
#
loop_
_entity_poly.entity_id
_entity_poly.type
_entity_poly.pdbx_seq_one_letter_code
_entity_poly.pdbx_strand_id
1 'polypeptide(L)'
;MTSTTLLPSDLQAAMRARDDAFYAVDSAQWGKYTASDFTTVQQNGQFMSRAERIGNLQTQKQRPYVLREREQHEQQGDLVVTRFFSGGLWVMEVWKRMDGAWVTVMTQATTAA
;
A
#
# COMPACT_ATOMS: atom_id res chain seq x y z
N MET A 1 -6.16 -22.40 -13.34
CA MET A 1 -7.11 -21.32 -13.68
C MET A 1 -6.98 -20.28 -12.57
N THR A 2 -6.37 -19.13 -12.84
CA THR A 2 -6.32 -18.04 -11.85
C THR A 2 -7.64 -17.30 -11.92
N SER A 3 -8.52 -17.56 -10.95
CA SER A 3 -9.70 -16.72 -10.73
C SER A 3 -9.23 -15.29 -10.55
N THR A 4 -9.70 -14.37 -11.40
CA THR A 4 -9.57 -12.93 -11.13
C THR A 4 -10.44 -12.63 -9.93
N THR A 5 -9.86 -12.62 -8.72
CA THR A 5 -10.58 -12.22 -7.52
C THR A 5 -10.90 -10.73 -7.64
N LEU A 6 -12.17 -10.42 -7.89
CA LEU A 6 -12.69 -9.06 -7.86
C LEU A 6 -12.63 -8.57 -6.39
N LEU A 7 -11.78 -7.59 -6.13
CA LEU A 7 -11.68 -6.98 -4.81
C LEU A 7 -12.98 -6.24 -4.44
N PRO A 8 -13.34 -6.15 -3.16
CA PRO A 8 -14.41 -5.27 -2.70
C PRO A 8 -14.21 -3.83 -3.21
N SER A 9 -15.29 -3.17 -3.64
CA SER A 9 -15.22 -1.83 -4.25
C SER A 9 -14.69 -0.78 -3.29
N ASP A 10 -15.00 -0.91 -2.00
CA ASP A 10 -14.50 -0.03 -0.95
C ASP A 10 -13.00 -0.25 -0.65
N LEU A 11 -12.50 -1.49 -0.79
CA LEU A 11 -11.06 -1.77 -0.77
C LEU A 11 -10.36 -1.12 -1.97
N GLN A 12 -10.91 -1.26 -3.17
CA GLN A 12 -10.34 -0.62 -4.37
C GLN A 12 -10.26 0.90 -4.21
N ALA A 13 -11.31 1.52 -3.65
CA ALA A 13 -11.33 2.94 -3.34
C ALA A 13 -10.27 3.32 -2.28
N ALA A 14 -10.10 2.52 -1.23
CA ALA A 14 -9.07 2.74 -0.22
C ALA A 14 -7.64 2.62 -0.79
N MET A 15 -7.39 1.61 -1.62
CA MET A 15 -6.11 1.44 -2.34
C MET A 15 -5.80 2.66 -3.21
N ARG A 16 -6.79 3.11 -4.00
CA ARG A 16 -6.63 4.29 -4.86
C ARG A 16 -6.36 5.56 -4.06
N ALA A 17 -7.13 5.80 -3.02
CA ALA A 17 -6.98 6.99 -2.19
C ALA A 17 -5.64 7.04 -1.45
N ARG A 18 -5.14 5.87 -1.00
CA ARG A 18 -3.81 5.76 -0.39
C ARG A 18 -2.69 6.00 -1.39
N ASP A 19 -2.81 5.48 -2.61
CA ASP A 19 -1.89 5.78 -3.70
C ASP A 19 -1.84 7.28 -4.02
N ASP A 20 -3.00 7.89 -4.28
CA ASP A 20 -3.09 9.31 -4.60
C ASP A 20 -2.44 10.16 -3.49
N ALA A 21 -2.69 9.84 -2.22
CA ALA A 21 -2.05 10.50 -1.08
C ALA A 21 -0.52 10.28 -1.03
N PHE A 22 -0.04 9.09 -1.36
CA PHE A 22 1.39 8.79 -1.40
C PHE A 22 2.12 9.64 -2.45
N TYR A 23 1.57 9.72 -3.67
CA TYR A 23 2.16 10.49 -4.76
C TYR A 23 2.05 12.01 -4.56
N ALA A 24 0.98 12.46 -3.87
CA ALA A 24 0.79 13.85 -3.45
C ALA A 24 1.60 14.25 -2.19
N VAL A 25 2.28 13.29 -1.54
CA VAL A 25 3.00 13.52 -0.27
C VAL A 25 2.05 13.97 0.88
N ASP A 26 0.77 13.63 0.79
CA ASP A 26 -0.22 13.91 1.83
C ASP A 26 -0.15 12.84 2.92
N SER A 27 0.73 13.08 3.89
CA SER A 27 0.94 12.16 5.01
C SER A 27 -0.29 11.97 5.92
N ALA A 28 -1.17 12.98 5.99
CA ALA A 28 -2.37 12.90 6.81
C ALA A 28 -3.41 11.99 6.14
N GLN A 29 -3.66 12.19 4.84
CA GLN A 29 -4.57 11.34 4.07
C GLN A 29 -4.03 9.91 3.93
N TRP A 30 -2.74 9.75 3.66
CA TRP A 30 -2.09 8.44 3.60
C TRP A 30 -2.21 7.67 4.93
N GLY A 31 -2.09 8.39 6.05
CA GLY A 31 -2.25 7.84 7.39
C GLY A 31 -3.64 7.29 7.70
N LYS A 32 -4.71 7.77 7.06
CA LYS A 32 -6.08 7.26 7.26
C LYS A 32 -6.26 5.83 6.75
N TYR A 33 -5.49 5.44 5.74
CA TYR A 33 -5.52 4.11 5.13
C TYR A 33 -4.39 3.20 5.63
N THR A 34 -3.78 3.55 6.75
CA THR A 34 -2.61 2.85 7.30
C THR A 34 -2.84 2.58 8.78
N ALA A 35 -2.85 1.29 9.16
CA ALA A 35 -3.14 0.83 10.52
C ALA A 35 -2.19 1.45 11.54
N SER A 36 -2.61 1.59 12.80
CA SER A 36 -1.82 2.23 13.86
C SER A 36 -0.51 1.49 14.16
N ASP A 37 -0.53 0.15 14.03
CA ASP A 37 0.59 -0.77 14.21
C ASP A 37 1.32 -1.11 12.90
N PHE A 38 1.07 -0.35 11.83
CA PHE A 38 1.67 -0.58 10.52
C PHE A 38 3.20 -0.61 10.54
N THR A 39 3.75 -1.51 9.71
CA THR A 39 5.18 -1.61 9.45
C THR A 39 5.49 -1.69 7.95
N THR A 40 6.70 -1.32 7.56
CA THR A 40 7.14 -1.42 6.16
C THR A 40 8.61 -1.75 6.04
N VAL A 41 8.96 -2.48 4.98
CA VAL A 41 10.34 -2.62 4.51
C VAL A 41 10.46 -1.89 3.17
N GLN A 42 11.32 -0.86 3.15
CA GLN A 42 11.62 -0.08 1.94
C GLN A 42 12.52 -0.88 0.98
N GLN A 43 12.61 -0.44 -0.27
CA GLN A 43 13.40 -1.10 -1.33
C GLN A 43 14.90 -1.27 -1.00
N ASN A 44 15.43 -0.48 -0.07
CA ASN A 44 16.80 -0.56 0.42
C ASN A 44 16.96 -1.50 1.65
N GLY A 45 15.92 -2.26 2.00
CA GLY A 45 15.89 -3.15 3.16
C GLY A 45 15.62 -2.45 4.50
N GLN A 46 15.44 -1.13 4.52
CA GLN A 46 15.16 -0.40 5.75
C GLN A 46 13.75 -0.72 6.27
N PHE A 47 13.69 -1.25 7.49
CA PHE A 47 12.45 -1.40 8.24
C PHE A 47 12.02 -0.05 8.85
N MET A 48 10.73 0.26 8.80
CA MET A 48 10.13 1.45 9.42
C MET A 48 8.78 1.12 10.07
N SER A 49 8.54 1.72 11.23
CA SER A 49 7.21 1.87 11.82
C SER A 49 6.35 2.88 11.05
N ARG A 50 5.06 2.94 11.36
CA ARG A 50 4.13 3.95 10.84
C ARG A 50 4.62 5.39 11.05
N ALA A 51 5.07 5.73 12.25
CA ALA A 51 5.49 7.08 12.59
C ALA A 51 6.73 7.50 11.78
N GLU A 52 7.72 6.61 11.68
CA GLU A 52 8.91 6.82 10.84
C GLU A 52 8.53 6.95 9.37
N ARG A 53 7.59 6.13 8.89
CA ARG A 53 7.17 6.16 7.49
C ARG A 53 6.43 7.47 7.13
N ILE A 54 5.60 7.98 8.04
CA ILE A 54 4.94 9.28 7.93
C ILE A 54 5.98 10.41 7.89
N GLY A 55 6.91 10.42 8.83
CA GLY A 55 8.00 11.39 8.85
C GLY A 55 8.84 11.33 7.57
N ASN A 56 9.16 10.13 7.09
CA ASN A 56 9.85 9.93 5.82
C ASN A 56 9.04 10.49 4.64
N LEU A 57 7.73 10.24 4.57
CA LEU A 57 6.89 10.74 3.48
C LEU A 57 6.95 12.27 3.38
N GLN A 58 6.87 12.97 4.52
CA GLN A 58 6.92 14.43 4.58
C GLN A 58 8.23 15.05 4.04
N THR A 59 9.32 14.26 3.98
CA THR A 59 10.59 14.71 3.38
C THR A 59 10.66 14.52 1.87
N GLN A 60 9.71 13.80 1.27
CA GLN A 60 9.69 13.51 -0.16
C GLN A 60 9.12 14.70 -0.95
N LYS A 61 9.41 14.71 -2.26
CA LYS A 61 8.76 15.62 -3.21
C LYS A 61 7.60 14.91 -3.88
N GLN A 62 6.52 15.65 -4.13
CA GLN A 62 5.42 15.19 -4.96
C GLN A 62 5.94 14.69 -6.31
N ARG A 63 5.29 13.66 -6.84
CA ARG A 63 5.67 13.06 -8.12
C ARG A 63 4.42 12.55 -8.86
N PRO A 64 4.48 12.47 -10.21
CA PRO A 64 3.38 11.90 -10.99
C PRO A 64 3.06 10.48 -10.54
N TYR A 65 1.78 10.13 -10.59
CA TYR A 65 1.32 8.77 -10.33
C TYR A 65 1.95 7.80 -11.33
N VAL A 66 2.53 6.72 -10.83
CA VAL A 66 2.96 5.58 -11.64
C VAL A 66 1.94 4.46 -11.46
N LEU A 67 1.43 3.95 -12.60
CA LEU A 67 0.42 2.91 -12.61
C LEU A 67 0.90 1.64 -11.88
N ARG A 68 -0.03 0.95 -11.25
CA ARG A 68 0.15 -0.44 -10.83
C ARG A 68 -0.01 -1.34 -12.05
N GLU A 69 0.87 -2.32 -12.17
CA GLU A 69 0.88 -3.31 -13.24
C GLU A 69 0.99 -4.71 -12.63
N ARG A 70 0.53 -5.73 -13.37
CA ARG A 70 0.65 -7.15 -12.99
C ARG A 70 0.09 -7.42 -11.59
N GLU A 71 -1.04 -6.78 -11.27
CA GLU A 71 -1.67 -6.92 -9.96
C GLU A 71 -2.13 -8.36 -9.74
N GLN A 72 -1.82 -8.87 -8.55
CA GLN A 72 -2.25 -10.16 -8.04
C GLN A 72 -2.85 -9.93 -6.66
N HIS A 73 -3.99 -10.57 -6.41
CA HIS A 73 -4.72 -10.43 -5.16
C HIS A 73 -5.10 -11.79 -4.62
N GLU A 74 -4.88 -11.99 -3.32
CA GLU A 74 -5.37 -13.12 -2.55
C GLU A 74 -6.22 -12.59 -1.41
N GLN A 75 -7.46 -13.07 -1.27
CA GLN A 75 -8.38 -12.63 -0.23
C GLN A 75 -8.76 -13.80 0.68
N GLN A 76 -8.67 -13.56 1.99
CA GLN A 76 -9.11 -14.46 3.04
C GLN A 76 -9.98 -13.69 4.05
N GLY A 77 -11.29 -13.70 3.82
CA GLY A 77 -12.24 -12.91 4.61
C GLY A 77 -11.92 -11.41 4.57
N ASP A 78 -11.63 -10.86 5.74
CA ASP A 78 -11.27 -9.45 5.96
C ASP A 78 -9.76 -9.15 5.81
N LEU A 79 -9.00 -10.08 5.23
CA LEU A 79 -7.58 -9.92 4.89
C LEU A 79 -7.40 -10.01 3.37
N VAL A 80 -6.67 -9.06 2.79
CA VAL A 80 -6.27 -9.10 1.39
C VAL A 80 -4.78 -8.89 1.27
N VAL A 81 -4.09 -9.79 0.58
CA VAL A 81 -2.71 -9.60 0.16
C VAL A 81 -2.72 -9.16 -1.30
N THR A 82 -2.09 -8.03 -1.58
CA THR A 82 -1.90 -7.55 -2.95
C THR A 82 -0.42 -7.57 -3.28
N ARG A 83 -0.11 -7.95 -4.52
CA ARG A 83 1.23 -7.83 -5.10
C ARG A 83 1.10 -7.16 -6.44
N PHE A 84 1.95 -6.19 -6.72
CA PHE A 84 1.96 -5.50 -8.00
C PHE A 84 3.36 -4.99 -8.34
N PHE A 85 3.56 -4.69 -9.61
CA PHE A 85 4.73 -3.99 -10.10
C PHE A 85 4.39 -2.51 -10.31
N SER A 86 5.26 -1.60 -9.88
CA SER A 86 5.11 -0.16 -10.15
C SER A 86 6.46 0.55 -10.06
N GLY A 87 6.80 1.35 -11.06
CA GLY A 87 7.99 2.22 -11.03
C GLY A 87 9.32 1.48 -10.85
N GLY A 88 9.45 0.25 -11.36
CA GLY A 88 10.66 -0.57 -11.18
C GLY A 88 10.69 -1.36 -9.87
N LEU A 89 9.61 -1.37 -9.09
CA LEU A 89 9.50 -2.09 -7.83
C LEU A 89 8.44 -3.16 -7.90
N TRP A 90 8.73 -4.31 -7.28
CA TRP A 90 7.72 -5.22 -6.78
C TRP A 90 7.28 -4.76 -5.40
N VAL A 91 5.99 -4.54 -5.24
CA VAL A 91 5.38 -4.13 -3.96
C VAL A 91 4.41 -5.21 -3.53
N MET A 92 4.50 -5.61 -2.26
CA MET A 92 3.50 -6.39 -1.57
C MET A 92 2.84 -5.53 -0.51
N GLU A 93 1.52 -5.52 -0.47
CA GLU A 93 0.73 -4.87 0.57
C GLU A 93 -0.20 -5.89 1.23
N VAL A 94 -0.38 -5.78 2.54
CA VAL A 94 -1.43 -6.53 3.24
C VAL A 94 -2.42 -5.54 3.78
N TRP A 95 -3.67 -5.73 3.40
CA TRP A 95 -4.83 -4.96 3.78
C TRP A 95 -5.67 -5.78 4.74
N LYS A 96 -6.18 -5.11 5.79
CA LYS A 96 -7.08 -5.71 6.76
C LYS A 96 -8.26 -4.78 6.98
N ARG A 97 -9.45 -5.34 7.15
CA ARG A 97 -10.60 -4.57 7.62
C ARG A 97 -10.54 -4.43 9.15
N MET A 98 -10.47 -3.19 9.63
CA MET A 98 -10.42 -2.82 11.04
C MET A 98 -11.49 -1.76 11.29
N ASP A 99 -12.34 -1.98 12.30
CA ASP A 99 -13.45 -1.08 12.66
C ASP A 99 -14.32 -0.67 11.45
N GLY A 100 -14.54 -1.60 10.52
CA GLY A 100 -15.35 -1.40 9.32
C GLY A 100 -14.64 -0.69 8.14
N ALA A 101 -13.37 -0.31 8.29
CA ALA A 101 -12.57 0.34 7.25
C ALA A 101 -11.37 -0.52 6.80
N TRP A 102 -11.00 -0.42 5.53
CA TRP A 102 -9.78 -1.07 5.02
C TRP A 102 -8.55 -0.22 5.33
N VAL A 103 -7.56 -0.85 5.96
CA VAL A 103 -6.26 -0.24 6.24
C VAL A 103 -5.13 -1.18 5.82
N THR A 104 -4.04 -0.61 5.32
CA THR A 104 -2.80 -1.37 5.10
C THR A 104 -2.13 -1.63 6.45
N VAL A 105 -1.81 -2.89 6.75
CA VAL A 105 -1.12 -3.31 8.00
C VAL A 105 0.38 -3.55 7.78
N MET A 106 0.78 -3.93 6.56
CA MET A 106 2.20 -4.04 6.22
C MET A 106 2.44 -3.81 4.73
N THR A 107 3.64 -3.33 4.40
CA THR A 107 4.13 -3.31 3.01
C THR A 107 5.59 -3.73 2.91
N GLN A 108 5.96 -4.28 1.77
CA GLN A 108 7.36 -4.50 1.41
C GLN A 108 7.58 -4.13 -0.04
N ALA A 109 8.65 -3.37 -0.31
CA ALA A 109 9.08 -3.04 -1.65
C ALA A 109 10.42 -3.74 -1.96
N THR A 110 10.59 -4.23 -3.18
CA THR A 110 11.82 -4.85 -3.68
C THR A 110 12.09 -4.33 -5.08
N THR A 111 13.33 -3.91 -5.36
CA THR A 111 13.71 -3.50 -6.72
C THR A 111 13.58 -4.68 -7.68
N ALA A 112 12.95 -4.46 -8.83
CA ALA A 112 12.95 -5.46 -9.89
C ALA A 112 14.34 -5.52 -10.54
N ALA A 113 14.87 -6.73 -10.69
CA ALA A 113 16.13 -7.01 -11.38
C ALA A 113 15.99 -6.94 -12.90
#